data_AF-A0A843RSW1-F1
#
_entry.id   AF-A0A843RSW1-F1
#
_cell.length_a   1.000
_cell.length_b   1.000
_cell.length_c   1.000
_cell.angle_alpha   90.00
_cell.angle_beta   90.00
_cell.angle_gamma   90.00
#
_symmetry.space_group_name_H-M   'P 1'
#
loop_
_entity.id
_entity.type
_entity.pdbx_description
1 polymer ?
#
loop_
_entity_poly.entity_id
_entity_poly.type
_entity_poly.pdbx_seq_one_letter_code
_entity_poly.pdbx_strand_id
1 'polypeptide(L)'
;MKKQDQETAEAALRREIVETCRAMNALGINQGTSGNVGARHRDSLLITPSGLPYDEMGPEDIVAMPLGRDDGSDLGKLAPSSEWRFHHDILRARPDIAAVVHTHSTYATALAICGLEIP
;
A
#
# COMPACT_ATOMS: atom_id res chain seq x y z
N MET A 1 10.01 -23.91 -2.67
CA MET A 1 10.85 -22.70 -2.83
C MET A 1 11.70 -22.52 -1.58
N LYS A 2 12.97 -22.10 -1.72
CA LYS A 2 13.90 -21.99 -0.59
C LYS A 2 13.63 -20.67 0.18
N LYS A 3 13.92 -20.65 1.48
CA LYS A 3 13.72 -19.48 2.37
C LYS A 3 14.47 -18.22 1.89
N GLN A 4 15.62 -18.39 1.24
CA GLN A 4 16.42 -17.29 0.67
C GLN A 4 15.73 -16.60 -0.53
N ASP A 5 15.09 -17.38 -1.40
CA ASP A 5 14.37 -16.88 -2.57
C ASP A 5 13.16 -16.02 -2.14
N GLN A 6 12.60 -16.40 -0.99
CA GLN A 6 11.42 -15.78 -0.37
C GLN A 6 11.71 -14.42 0.26
N GLU A 7 12.79 -14.28 1.02
CA GLU A 7 13.26 -12.98 1.54
C GLU A 7 13.64 -12.03 0.40
N THR A 8 14.19 -12.57 -0.69
CA THR A 8 14.54 -11.78 -1.87
C THR A 8 13.28 -11.24 -2.58
N ALA A 9 12.22 -12.04 -2.68
CA ALA A 9 10.95 -11.66 -3.30
C ALA A 9 10.20 -10.59 -2.48
N GLU A 10 10.19 -10.69 -1.15
CA GLU A 10 9.59 -9.65 -0.30
C GLU A 10 10.35 -8.32 -0.43
N ALA A 11 11.69 -8.37 -0.38
CA ALA A 11 12.53 -7.19 -0.55
C ALA A 11 12.33 -6.50 -1.90
N ALA A 12 12.10 -7.28 -2.97
CA ALA A 12 11.75 -6.75 -4.28
C ALA A 12 10.39 -6.04 -4.27
N LEU A 13 9.36 -6.68 -3.72
CA LEU A 13 8.03 -6.09 -3.64
C LEU A 13 8.00 -4.80 -2.80
N ARG A 14 8.77 -4.74 -1.70
CA ARG A 14 8.93 -3.51 -0.90
C ARG A 14 9.52 -2.37 -1.72
N ARG A 15 10.50 -2.64 -2.59
CA ARG A 15 11.05 -1.64 -3.52
C ARG A 15 10.00 -1.18 -4.54
N GLU A 16 9.26 -2.11 -5.13
CA GLU A 16 8.19 -1.80 -6.09
C GLU A 16 7.09 -0.91 -5.48
N ILE A 17 6.74 -1.13 -4.20
CA ILE A 17 5.81 -0.27 -3.46
C ILE A 17 6.35 1.17 -3.38
N VAL A 18 7.61 1.35 -2.97
CA VAL A 18 8.26 2.66 -2.86
C VAL A 18 8.34 3.36 -4.23
N GLU A 19 8.74 2.63 -5.27
CA GLU A 19 8.81 3.14 -6.64
C GLU A 19 7.42 3.56 -7.16
N THR A 20 6.38 2.78 -6.85
CA THR A 20 4.99 3.12 -7.20
C THR A 20 4.54 4.41 -6.52
N CYS A 21 4.82 4.57 -5.23
CA CYS A 21 4.54 5.79 -4.48
C CYS A 21 5.21 7.03 -5.10
N ARG A 22 6.49 6.93 -5.46
CA ARG A 22 7.22 8.02 -6.13
C ARG A 22 6.67 8.31 -7.53
N ALA A 23 6.31 7.26 -8.28
CA ALA A 23 5.67 7.41 -9.58
C ALA A 23 4.30 8.11 -9.48
N MET A 24 3.50 7.81 -8.46
CA MET A 24 2.23 8.50 -8.21
C MET A 24 2.43 10.01 -7.99
N ASN A 25 3.45 10.40 -7.20
CA ASN A 25 3.79 11.81 -7.00
C ASN A 25 4.28 12.45 -8.30
N ALA A 26 5.16 11.77 -9.05
CA ALA A 26 5.67 12.26 -10.35
C ALA A 26 4.56 12.45 -11.39
N LEU A 27 3.52 11.60 -11.37
CA LEU A 27 2.34 11.72 -12.23
C LEU A 27 1.36 12.80 -11.76
N GLY A 28 1.56 13.38 -10.58
CA GLY A 28 0.66 14.38 -9.99
C GLY A 28 -0.71 13.83 -9.57
N ILE A 29 -0.86 12.50 -9.51
CA ILE A 29 -2.09 11.84 -9.02
C ILE A 29 -2.11 11.69 -7.50
N ASN A 30 -1.06 12.19 -6.84
CA ASN A 30 -0.87 12.19 -5.41
C ASN A 30 0.05 13.34 -4.99
N GLN A 31 -0.07 13.83 -3.75
CA GLN A 31 0.72 14.96 -3.24
C GLN A 31 1.22 14.69 -1.82
N GLY A 32 2.52 14.80 -1.61
CA GLY A 32 3.15 14.60 -0.30
C GLY A 32 2.90 13.19 0.24
N THR A 33 2.21 13.11 1.39
CA THR A 33 1.87 11.88 2.12
C THR A 33 0.42 11.43 1.94
N SER A 34 -0.31 12.04 1.00
CA SER A 34 -1.64 11.53 0.60
C SER A 34 -1.52 10.16 -0.08
N GLY A 35 -2.61 9.40 -0.21
CA GLY A 35 -2.57 8.09 -0.86
C GLY A 35 -1.79 7.02 -0.10
N ASN A 36 -1.83 5.79 -0.61
CA ASN A 36 -1.06 4.66 -0.09
C ASN A 36 -1.09 3.48 -1.06
N VAL A 37 -0.09 2.62 -0.91
CA VAL A 37 0.08 1.41 -1.72
C VAL A 37 0.18 0.22 -0.79
N GLY A 38 -0.61 -0.81 -1.06
CA GLY A 38 -0.60 -2.09 -0.37
C GLY A 38 -0.49 -3.24 -1.35
N ALA A 39 0.32 -4.24 -1.03
CA ALA A 39 0.47 -5.44 -1.85
C ALA A 39 0.51 -6.71 -1.00
N ARG A 40 -0.04 -7.78 -1.55
CA ARG A 40 -0.02 -9.10 -0.92
C ARG A 40 1.36 -9.73 -1.09
N HIS A 41 1.92 -10.19 0.01
CA HIS A 41 3.00 -11.16 0.03
C HIS A 41 2.59 -12.39 0.83
N ARG A 42 2.20 -13.47 0.14
CA ARG A 42 1.61 -14.68 0.73
C ARG A 42 0.38 -14.36 1.58
N ASP A 43 0.46 -14.64 2.88
CA ASP A 43 -0.59 -14.44 3.87
C ASP A 43 -0.44 -13.09 4.60
N SER A 44 0.34 -12.17 4.05
CA SER A 44 0.56 -10.83 4.60
C SER A 44 0.25 -9.74 3.58
N LEU A 45 -0.18 -8.59 4.10
CA LEU A 45 -0.24 -7.30 3.43
C LEU A 45 1.06 -6.55 3.73
N LEU A 46 1.76 -6.09 2.71
CA LEU A 46 2.81 -5.09 2.79
C LEU A 46 2.20 -3.73 2.45
N ILE A 47 2.31 -2.74 3.32
CA ILE A 47 1.67 -1.43 3.13
C ILE A 47 2.59 -0.28 3.53
N THR A 48 2.45 0.85 2.84
CA THR A 48 3.14 2.10 3.19
C THR A 48 2.88 2.52 4.65
N PRO A 49 3.89 3.06 5.35
CA PRO A 49 3.73 3.61 6.70
C PRO A 49 2.91 4.90 6.68
N SER A 50 2.38 5.27 7.84
CA SER A 50 1.65 6.52 8.03
C SER A 50 2.61 7.72 8.09
N GLY A 51 2.31 8.77 7.32
CA GLY A 51 2.89 10.11 7.49
C GLY A 51 4.34 10.28 7.04
N LEU A 52 4.95 9.30 6.39
CA LEU A 52 6.31 9.41 5.86
C LEU A 52 6.30 9.91 4.40
N PRO A 53 7.01 11.01 4.06
CA PRO A 53 7.12 11.47 2.68
C PRO A 53 7.73 10.40 1.76
N TYR A 54 7.15 10.21 0.57
CA TYR A 54 7.57 9.14 -0.35
C TYR A 54 9.01 9.28 -0.88
N ASP A 55 9.55 10.50 -0.89
CA ASP A 55 10.93 10.76 -1.30
C ASP A 55 11.95 10.36 -0.21
N GLU A 56 11.52 10.30 1.05
CA GLU A 56 12.32 9.87 2.20
C GLU A 56 12.10 8.39 2.56
N MET A 57 11.01 7.79 2.09
CA MET A 57 10.63 6.41 2.38
C MET A 57 11.55 5.39 1.69
N GLY A 58 12.05 4.43 2.47
CA GLY A 58 12.81 3.27 2.02
C GLY A 58 12.01 1.94 2.07
N PRO A 59 12.46 0.88 1.40
CA PRO A 59 11.82 -0.44 1.43
C PRO A 59 11.67 -1.05 2.83
N GLU A 60 12.58 -0.71 3.75
CA GLU A 60 12.60 -1.11 5.15
C GLU A 60 11.48 -0.46 5.98
N ASP A 61 10.92 0.66 5.51
CA ASP A 61 9.84 1.38 6.17
C ASP A 61 8.45 0.80 5.88
N ILE A 62 8.35 -0.08 4.88
CA ILE A 62 7.11 -0.76 4.53
C ILE A 62 6.66 -1.67 5.68
N VAL A 63 5.40 -1.59 6.06
CA VAL A 63 4.84 -2.33 7.18
C VAL A 63 4.25 -3.64 6.68
N ALA A 64 4.59 -4.76 7.31
CA ALA A 64 3.99 -6.06 7.02
C ALA A 64 2.90 -6.37 8.05
N MET A 65 1.75 -6.85 7.61
CA MET A 65 0.60 -7.17 8.46
C MET A 65 0.01 -8.53 8.05
N PRO A 66 -0.26 -9.46 8.97
CA PRO A 66 -0.91 -10.72 8.62
C PRO A 66 -2.35 -10.52 8.11
N LEU A 67 -2.71 -11.13 6.98
CA LEU A 67 -4.07 -11.11 6.44
C LEU A 67 -5.04 -12.02 7.22
N GLY A 68 -4.50 -12.98 7.98
CA GLY A 68 -5.27 -13.87 8.85
C GLY A 68 -5.69 -13.26 10.19
N ARG A 69 -5.29 -12.02 10.49
CA ARG A 69 -5.61 -11.30 11.73
C ARG A 69 -6.15 -9.92 11.43
N ASP A 70 -7.05 -9.43 12.25
CA ASP A 70 -7.75 -8.15 12.13
C ASP A 70 -7.44 -7.17 13.27
N ASP A 71 -6.62 -7.59 14.22
CA ASP A 71 -6.23 -6.81 15.41
C ASP A 71 -5.15 -5.75 15.14
N GLY A 72 -4.63 -5.68 13.91
CA GLY A 72 -3.51 -4.83 13.57
C GLY A 72 -2.22 -5.21 14.32
N SER A 73 -2.11 -6.43 14.82
CA SER A 73 -0.90 -6.90 15.50
C SER A 73 0.25 -7.09 14.50
N ASP A 74 1.46 -6.78 14.97
CA ASP A 74 2.74 -6.80 14.24
C ASP A 74 3.07 -5.53 13.43
N LEU A 75 3.12 -4.37 14.10
CA LEU A 75 3.28 -3.05 13.47
C LEU A 75 4.72 -2.66 13.10
N GLY A 76 5.69 -3.58 13.10
CA GLY A 76 7.09 -3.24 12.81
C GLY A 76 7.60 -2.04 13.62
N LYS A 77 8.45 -1.19 13.01
CA LYS A 77 8.93 0.06 13.63
C LYS A 77 8.00 1.25 13.42
N LEU A 78 7.19 1.25 12.37
CA LEU A 78 6.38 2.38 11.93
C LEU A 78 4.91 1.97 11.90
N ALA A 79 4.02 2.89 12.28
CA ALA A 79 2.60 2.66 12.12
C ALA A 79 2.25 2.52 10.62
N PRO A 80 1.40 1.54 10.23
CA PRO A 80 0.88 1.43 8.86
C PRO A 80 0.02 2.64 8.52
N SER A 81 -0.25 2.87 7.24
CA SER A 81 -1.22 3.87 6.79
C SER A 81 -2.52 3.80 7.60
N SER A 82 -3.11 4.94 7.96
CA SER A 82 -4.42 5.01 8.64
C SER A 82 -5.56 4.31 7.87
N GLU A 83 -5.33 4.06 6.59
CA GLU A 83 -6.25 3.47 5.63
C GLU A 83 -6.02 1.97 5.38
N TRP A 84 -5.12 1.33 6.15
CA TRP A 84 -4.76 -0.08 5.96
C TRP A 84 -5.94 -1.04 5.97
N ARG A 85 -7.02 -0.72 6.71
CA ARG A 85 -8.18 -1.61 6.89
C ARG A 85 -8.84 -1.97 5.56
N PHE A 86 -9.06 -1.00 4.66
CA PHE A 86 -9.71 -1.33 3.39
C PHE A 86 -8.78 -2.13 2.47
N HIS A 87 -7.45 -1.91 2.50
CA HIS A 87 -6.50 -2.75 1.78
C HIS A 87 -6.58 -4.20 2.26
N HIS A 88 -6.56 -4.38 3.58
CA HIS A 88 -6.65 -5.69 4.22
C HIS A 88 -7.95 -6.39 3.86
N ASP A 89 -9.10 -5.72 4.01
CA ASP A 89 -10.41 -6.29 3.73
C ASP A 89 -10.57 -6.68 2.25
N ILE A 90 -10.12 -5.80 1.32
CA ILE A 90 -10.14 -6.09 -0.12
C ILE A 90 -9.29 -7.33 -0.42
N LEU A 91 -8.03 -7.36 0.05
CA LEU A 91 -7.14 -8.50 -0.21
C LEU A 91 -7.67 -9.77 0.48
N ARG A 92 -8.25 -9.70 1.68
CA ARG A 92 -8.81 -10.88 2.32
C ARG A 92 -10.01 -11.43 1.56
N ALA A 93 -10.89 -10.56 1.07
CA ALA A 93 -12.09 -10.94 0.32
C ALA A 93 -11.80 -11.34 -1.14
N ARG A 94 -10.70 -10.87 -1.73
CA ARG A 94 -10.33 -11.06 -3.14
C ARG A 94 -8.94 -11.70 -3.28
N PRO A 95 -8.83 -13.03 -3.18
CA PRO A 95 -7.58 -13.76 -3.38
C PRO A 95 -6.95 -13.56 -4.78
N ASP A 96 -7.77 -13.17 -5.76
CA ASP A 96 -7.34 -12.85 -7.13
C ASP A 96 -6.67 -11.48 -7.26
N ILE A 97 -6.82 -10.60 -6.26
CA ILE A 97 -6.15 -9.30 -6.21
C ILE A 97 -4.83 -9.41 -5.45
N ALA A 98 -3.77 -8.88 -6.07
CA ALA A 98 -2.42 -8.86 -5.53
C ALA A 98 -2.00 -7.52 -4.92
N ALA A 99 -2.64 -6.40 -5.31
CA ALA A 99 -2.29 -5.08 -4.82
C ALA A 99 -3.48 -4.13 -4.85
N VAL A 100 -3.43 -3.11 -3.99
CA VAL A 100 -4.40 -2.02 -3.89
C VAL A 100 -3.61 -0.71 -3.88
N VAL A 101 -4.02 0.23 -4.72
CA VAL A 101 -3.42 1.57 -4.82
C VAL A 101 -4.52 2.59 -4.55
N HIS A 102 -4.31 3.40 -3.52
CA HIS A 102 -5.19 4.50 -3.17
C HIS A 102 -4.51 5.82 -3.54
N THR A 103 -5.24 6.69 -4.25
CA THR A 103 -4.71 7.95 -4.78
C THR A 103 -5.69 9.07 -4.51
N HIS A 104 -5.18 10.30 -4.41
CA HIS A 104 -5.98 11.53 -4.34
C HIS A 104 -5.87 12.31 -5.66
N SER A 105 -6.13 11.65 -6.79
CA SER A 105 -6.03 12.31 -8.10
C SER A 105 -7.10 13.40 -8.25
N THR A 106 -6.74 14.57 -8.79
CA THR A 106 -7.59 15.77 -8.80
C THR A 106 -8.95 15.52 -9.43
N TYR A 107 -8.98 14.93 -10.63
CA TYR A 107 -10.23 14.75 -11.37
C TYR A 107 -11.09 13.61 -10.83
N ALA A 108 -10.51 12.48 -10.41
CA ALA A 108 -11.30 11.41 -9.80
C ALA A 108 -11.88 11.83 -8.45
N THR A 109 -11.11 12.59 -7.66
CA THR A 109 -11.59 13.17 -6.40
C THR A 109 -12.74 14.14 -6.63
N ALA A 110 -12.68 14.96 -7.69
CA ALA A 110 -13.77 15.86 -8.05
C ALA A 110 -15.07 15.10 -8.37
N LEU A 111 -14.99 14.04 -9.19
CA LEU A 111 -16.14 13.18 -9.48
C LEU A 111 -16.69 12.52 -8.21
N ALA A 112 -15.82 11.97 -7.36
CA ALA A 112 -16.20 11.29 -6.12
C ALA A 112 -16.94 12.22 -5.15
N ILE A 113 -16.46 13.45 -4.94
CA ILE A 113 -17.11 14.44 -4.06
C ILE A 113 -18.45 14.92 -4.64
N CYS A 114 -18.58 14.96 -5.97
CA CYS A 114 -19.85 15.25 -6.63
C CYS A 114 -20.81 14.06 -6.70
N GLY A 115 -20.41 12.86 -6.25
CA GLY A 115 -21.21 11.64 -6.37
C GLY A 115 -21.46 11.22 -7.83
N LEU A 116 -20.54 11.56 -8.73
CA LEU A 116 -20.62 11.23 -10.16
C LEU A 116 -19.86 9.95 -10.46
N GLU A 117 -20.45 9.10 -11.32
CA GLU A 117 -19.81 7.90 -11.83
C GLU A 117 -18.78 8.22 -12.93
N ILE A 118 -17.91 7.25 -13.23
CA ILE A 118 -17.02 7.29 -14.40
C ILE A 118 -17.77 6.63 -15.57
N PRO A 119 -18.03 7.34 -16.69
CA PRO A 119 -18.75 6.81 -17.85
C PRO A 119 -18.08 5.64 -18.57
#